data_AF-A0A8T5BNF9-F1
#
_entry.id   AF-A0A8T5BNF9-F1
#
_cell.length_a   1.000
_cell.length_b   1.000
_cell.length_c   1.000
_cell.angle_alpha   90.00
_cell.angle_beta   90.00
_cell.angle_gamma   90.00
#
_symmetry.space_group_name_H-M   'P 1'
#
loop_
_entity.id
_entity.type
_entity.pdbx_description
1 polymer ?
#
loop_
_entity_poly.entity_id
_entity_poly.type
_entity_poly.pdbx_seq_one_letter_code
_entity_poly.pdbx_strand_id
1 'polypeptide(L)' 'IPEVDDAAALGAALLAGTGVKQYQTLKKAVEKTVKTKKVFKPNPEQQKIYTMIYRNYKTVYSKAEKGFIIY' A
#
# COMPACT_ATOMS: atom_id res chain seq x y z
N ILE A 1 -3.97 1.99 7.80
CA ILE A 1 -4.77 0.76 7.87
C ILE A 1 -6.23 1.15 7.66
N PRO A 2 -6.86 0.66 6.57
CA PRO A 2 -8.30 0.81 6.34
C PRO A 2 -9.09 0.06 7.43
N GLU A 3 -10.33 0.46 7.69
CA GLU A 3 -11.18 -0.21 8.68
C GLU A 3 -11.63 -1.60 8.23
N VAL A 4 -11.72 -1.80 6.92
CA VAL A 4 -12.03 -3.08 6.30
C VAL A 4 -10.72 -3.81 5.99
N ASP A 5 -10.57 -5.00 6.56
CA ASP A 5 -9.39 -5.83 6.34
C ASP A 5 -9.38 -6.48 4.94
N ASP A 6 -10.57 -6.66 4.34
CA ASP A 6 -10.74 -7.25 3.00
C ASP A 6 -10.97 -6.20 1.90
N ALA A 7 -9.87 -5.56 1.48
CA ALA A 7 -9.90 -4.47 0.51
C ALA A 7 -10.41 -4.89 -0.88
N ALA A 8 -10.20 -6.15 -1.27
CA ALA A 8 -10.63 -6.68 -2.57
C ALA A 8 -12.15 -6.79 -2.67
N ALA A 9 -12.79 -7.40 -1.64
CA ALA A 9 -14.23 -7.53 -1.56
C ALA A 9 -14.93 -6.16 -1.54
N LEU A 10 -14.38 -5.20 -0.78
CA LEU A 10 -14.90 -3.84 -0.73
C LEU A 10 -14.85 -3.15 -2.11
N GLY A 11 -13.75 -3.32 -2.85
CA GLY A 11 -13.61 -2.78 -4.21
C GLY A 11 -14.68 -3.32 -5.17
N ALA A 12 -14.93 -4.63 -5.14
CA ALA A 12 -15.97 -5.25 -5.95
C ALA A 12 -17.37 -4.71 -5.62
N ALA A 13 -17.69 -4.55 -4.33
CA ALA A 13 -18.97 -3.98 -3.89
C ALA A 13 -19.16 -2.52 -4.34
N LEU A 14 -18.11 -1.69 -4.29
CA LEU A 14 -18.16 -0.30 -4.75
C LEU A 14 -18.38 -0.18 -6.27
N LEU A 15 -17.74 -1.06 -7.05
CA LEU A 15 -17.95 -1.14 -8.50
C LEU A 15 -19.38 -1.57 -8.82
N ALA A 16 -19.89 -2.62 -8.17
CA ALA A 16 -21.27 -3.07 -8.32
C ALA A 16 -22.28 -1.95 -7.96
N GLY A 17 -22.06 -1.27 -6.83
CA GLY A 17 -22.89 -0.13 -6.39
C GLY A 17 -22.88 1.05 -7.36
N THR A 18 -21.74 1.31 -8.03
CA THR A 18 -21.68 2.33 -9.07
C THR A 18 -22.42 1.88 -10.33
N GLY A 19 -22.29 0.60 -10.72
CA GLY A 19 -22.96 0.02 -11.88
C GLY A 19 -24.49 0.01 -11.79
N VAL A 20 -25.05 -0.21 -10.60
CA VAL A 20 -26.51 -0.14 -10.35
C VAL A 20 -27.01 1.29 -10.07
N LYS A 21 -26.16 2.31 -10.28
CA LYS A 21 -26.45 3.74 -10.02
C LYS A 21 -26.77 4.09 -8.55
N GLN A 22 -26.48 3.19 -7.61
CA GLN A 22 -26.56 3.49 -6.17
C GLN A 22 -25.58 4.61 -5.78
N TYR A 23 -24.43 4.67 -6.46
CA TYR A 23 -23.50 5.79 -6.39
C TYR A 23 -23.37 6.44 -7.76
N GLN A 24 -23.45 7.78 -7.82
CA GLN A 24 -23.24 8.55 -9.05
C GLN A 24 -21.85 8.33 -9.67
N THR A 25 -20.84 8.13 -8.82
CA THR A 25 -19.45 7.88 -9.24
C THR A 25 -18.76 6.98 -8.23
N LEU A 26 -17.76 6.22 -8.70
CA LEU A 26 -16.92 5.40 -7.84
C LEU A 26 -16.22 6.23 -6.76
N LYS A 27 -15.82 7.47 -7.10
CA LYS A 27 -15.21 8.40 -6.13
C LYS A 27 -16.16 8.71 -4.96
N LYS A 28 -17.43 8.99 -5.23
CA LYS A 28 -18.44 9.21 -4.17
C LYS A 28 -18.71 7.94 -3.36
N ALA A 29 -18.62 6.76 -3.99
CA ALA A 29 -18.75 5.49 -3.30
C ALA A 29 -17.59 5.26 -2.31
N VAL A 30 -16.36 5.54 -2.74
CA VAL A 30 -15.15 5.47 -1.92
C VAL A 30 -15.23 6.44 -0.74
N GLU A 31 -15.55 7.72 -0.98
CA GLU A 31 -15.66 8.74 0.08
C GLU A 31 -16.70 8.38 1.15
N LYS A 32 -17.82 7.75 0.76
CA LYS A 32 -18.88 7.36 1.70
C LYS A 32 -18.58 6.09 2.48
N THR A 33 -17.73 5.20 1.96
CA THR A 33 -17.63 3.81 2.46
C THR A 33 -16.25 3.48 3.02
N VAL A 34 -15.18 4.10 2.49
CA VAL A 34 -13.82 3.85 2.96
C VAL A 34 -13.53 4.71 4.18
N LYS A 35 -13.39 4.05 5.33
CA LYS A 35 -12.95 4.68 6.58
C LYS A 35 -11.53 4.27 6.91
N THR A 36 -10.72 5.23 7.32
CA THR A 36 -9.33 4.98 7.74
C THR A 36 -9.30 4.77 9.25
N LYS A 37 -8.98 3.55 9.69
CA LYS A 37 -8.95 3.18 11.12
C LYS A 37 -7.68 3.67 11.83
N LYS A 38 -6.54 3.67 11.14
CA LYS A 38 -5.26 4.08 11.74
C LYS A 38 -4.30 4.62 10.69
N VAL A 39 -3.71 5.78 10.97
CA VAL A 39 -2.63 6.37 10.17
C VAL A 39 -1.35 6.25 10.97
N PHE A 40 -0.34 5.58 10.41
CA PHE A 40 1.01 5.58 10.99
C PHE A 40 1.82 6.67 10.33
N LYS A 41 2.35 7.58 11.13
CA LYS A 41 3.30 8.59 10.67
C LYS A 41 4.72 8.06 10.85
N PRO A 42 5.63 8.29 9.90
CA PRO A 42 7.02 7.88 10.07
C PRO A 42 7.62 8.59 11.29
N ASN A 43 8.26 7.82 12.18
CA ASN A 43 9.08 8.38 13.24
C ASN A 43 10.44 8.79 12.64
N PRO A 44 10.85 10.07 12.72
CA PRO A 44 12.09 10.56 12.12
C PRO A 44 13.36 9.82 12.57
N GLU A 45 13.40 9.35 13.82
CA GLU A 45 14.56 8.61 14.34
C GLU A 45 14.64 7.21 13.74
N GLN A 46 13.50 6.52 13.68
CA GLN A 46 13.41 5.20 13.05
C GLN A 46 13.67 5.29 11.54
N GLN A 47 13.22 6.36 10.87
CA GLN A 47 13.47 6.59 9.45
C GLN A 47 14.97 6.63 9.12
N LYS A 48 15.79 7.28 9.97
CA LYS A 48 17.25 7.33 9.79
C LYS A 48 17.87 5.92 9.88
N ILE A 49 17.46 5.14 10.88
CA ILE A 49 17.92 3.77 11.07
C ILE A 49 17.53 2.89 9.88
N TYR A 50 16.26 2.89 9.48
CA TYR A 50 15.79 2.12 8.32
C TYR A 50 16.46 2.54 7.01
N THR A 51 16.77 3.83 6.84
CA THR A 51 17.49 4.32 5.66
C THR A 51 18.91 3.74 5.58
N MET A 52 19.62 3.66 6.71
CA MET A 52 20.95 3.04 6.77
C MET A 52 20.89 1.55 6.46
N ILE A 53 19.93 0.83 7.07
CA ILE A 53 19.73 -0.61 6.83
C ILE A 53 19.39 -0.87 5.35
N TYR A 54 18.52 -0.05 4.76
CA TYR A 54 18.14 -0.18 3.36
C TYR A 54 19.31 0.01 2.39
N ARG A 55 20.22 0.94 2.68
CA ARG A 55 21.46 1.10 1.89
C ARG A 55 22.33 -0.16 1.93
N ASN A 56 22.52 -0.74 3.11
CA ASN A 56 23.29 -1.97 3.27
C ASN A 56 22.65 -3.13 2.52
N TYR A 57 21.33 -3.29 2.64
CA TYR A 57 20.56 -4.28 1.88
C TYR A 57 20.78 -4.12 0.37
N LYS A 58 20.68 -2.90 -0.16
CA LYS A 58 20.89 -2.62 -1.60
C LYS A 58 22.30 -2.98 -2.06
N THR A 59 23.31 -2.71 -1.24
CA THR A 59 24.70 -3.09 -1.55
C THR A 59 24.88 -4.61 -1.60
N VAL A 60 24.31 -5.34 -0.64
CA VAL A 60 24.36 -6.81 -0.62
C VAL A 60 23.61 -7.39 -1.82
N TYR A 61 22.39 -6.91 -2.08
CA TYR A 61 21.59 -7.32 -3.22
C TYR A 61 22.31 -7.10 -4.55
N SER A 62 22.90 -5.91 -4.76
CA SER A 62 23.63 -5.62 -6.01
C SER A 62 24.86 -6.51 -6.19
N LYS A 63 25.54 -6.89 -5.09
CA LYS A 63 26.65 -7.85 -5.15
C LYS A 63 26.14 -9.26 -5.49
N ALA A 64 25.03 -9.68 -4.89
CA ALA A 64 24.41 -10.96 -5.20
C ALA A 64 23.98 -11.02 -6.68
N GLU A 65 23.28 -10.01 -7.17
CA GLU A 65 22.85 -9.88 -8.57
C GLU A 65 24.03 -9.97 -9.54
N LYS A 66 25.12 -9.23 -9.30
CA LYS A 66 26.33 -9.33 -10.12
C LYS A 66 26.96 -10.73 -10.08
N GLY A 67 26.91 -11.41 -8.94
CA GLY A 67 27.36 -12.80 -8.82
C GLY A 67 26.53 -13.77 -9.67
N PHE A 68 25.22 -13.53 -9.80
CA PHE A 68 24.33 -14.33 -10.65
C PHE A 68 24.48 -14.05 -12.15
N ILE A 69 24.96 -12.86 -12.55
CA ILE A 69 25.17 -12.49 -13.97
C ILE A 69 26.50 -13.07 -14.51
N ILE A 70 27.42 -13.49 -13.62
CA ILE A 70 28.75 -14.03 -14.00
C ILE A 70 28.70 -15.56 -14.25
N TYR A 71 27.53 -16.20 -14.12
CA TYR A 71 27.30 -17.61 -14.46
C TYR A 71 26.42 -17.74 -15.71
#